data_AF-A0A8H7B9H7-F1
#
_entry.id   AF-A0A8H7B9H7-F1
#
_cell.length_a   1.000
_cell.length_b   1.000
_cell.length_c   1.000
_cell.angle_alpha   90.00
_cell.angle_beta   90.00
_cell.angle_gamma   90.00
#
_symmetry.space_group_name_H-M   'P 1'
#
loop_
_entity.id
_entity.type
_entity.pdbx_description
1 polymer ?
#
loop_
_entity_poly.entity_id
_entity_poly.type
_entity_poly.pdbx_seq_one_letter_code
_entity_poly.pdbx_strand_id
1 'polypeptide(L)'
;MRLRNPAGSTTLCTYTSQASAAVADPTITTVQARMGAVNRAQYTTQTSMSKEPVVHSSFEDKTGTWQYVVADPSTNRAVVIDPVLDYDANTQKISTQTADDLLATISENGYHIEKIMETHAHADHLTAASYLQQRLSSQQGFRPPICIGKRIREVQTRFAARYGIAVVEYENAFDHLFEDDEVFEIGQLEVKVMHLPGHTPDHIGYQIGGNVFCGDSIFHADIGTARCDFPGGSAKSLYASARKLLELPDDVKVWSGHDYPTCPERCEAVPWMTVRDHKKKNKHLANDVEEDDFLSLRKERDASLAAPKLLHPSLQINIRAGRLPQPTSGDQRLMHLPIRISGTTW
;
A
#
# COMPACT_ATOMS: atom_id res chain seq x y z
N MET A 1 38.40 15.64 -32.93
CA MET A 1 39.49 15.41 -33.92
C MET A 1 40.07 14.02 -33.65
N ARG A 2 40.05 13.09 -34.63
CA ARG A 2 40.46 11.67 -34.46
C ARG A 2 41.72 11.37 -35.29
N LEU A 3 42.73 10.70 -34.73
CA LEU A 3 43.74 9.85 -35.41
C LEU A 3 44.16 8.77 -34.39
N ARG A 4 43.87 7.47 -34.55
CA ARG A 4 44.27 6.43 -35.54
C ARG A 4 45.58 5.69 -35.17
N ASN A 5 45.44 4.43 -34.69
CA ASN A 5 46.01 3.14 -35.15
C ASN A 5 47.48 3.03 -35.65
N PRO A 6 48.17 1.85 -35.57
CA PRO A 6 47.58 0.53 -35.87
C PRO A 6 48.08 -0.77 -35.16
N ALA A 7 47.18 -1.77 -35.15
CA ALA A 7 47.31 -3.20 -35.49
C ALA A 7 48.39 -4.17 -34.93
N GLY A 8 47.89 -5.36 -34.51
CA GLY A 8 48.59 -6.65 -34.35
C GLY A 8 47.68 -7.61 -33.53
N SER A 9 46.84 -8.48 -34.10
CA SER A 9 47.11 -9.75 -34.80
C SER A 9 47.86 -10.79 -33.95
N THR A 10 47.48 -12.08 -33.82
CA THR A 10 46.25 -12.89 -34.04
C THR A 10 46.52 -14.25 -33.34
N THR A 11 45.51 -14.98 -32.83
CA THR A 11 45.38 -16.47 -32.93
C THR A 11 44.11 -16.93 -32.20
N LEU A 12 43.18 -17.52 -32.95
CA LEU A 12 42.05 -18.32 -32.45
C LEU A 12 42.28 -19.76 -32.91
N CYS A 13 42.22 -20.72 -31.99
CA CYS A 13 42.40 -22.13 -32.32
C CYS A 13 41.02 -22.78 -32.52
N THR A 14 40.73 -23.22 -33.74
CA THR A 14 39.55 -24.04 -34.06
C THR A 14 40.03 -25.37 -34.63
N TYR A 15 39.48 -26.47 -34.11
CA TYR A 15 39.74 -27.81 -34.63
C TYR A 15 38.51 -28.29 -35.40
N THR A 16 38.70 -28.59 -36.67
CA THR A 16 37.76 -29.36 -37.51
C THR A 16 38.52 -30.53 -38.12
N SER A 17 37.89 -31.71 -38.18
CA SER A 17 38.39 -32.85 -38.96
C SER A 17 37.21 -33.52 -39.66
N GLN A 18 37.40 -33.80 -40.96
CA GLN A 18 36.39 -34.43 -41.83
C GLN A 18 36.53 -35.96 -41.83
N ALA A 19 35.52 -36.66 -42.37
CA ALA A 19 35.37 -38.12 -42.32
C ALA A 19 35.56 -38.84 -43.67
N SER A 20 35.92 -40.15 -43.60
CA SER A 20 35.94 -41.20 -44.65
C SER A 20 36.53 -42.50 -44.04
N ALA A 21 36.34 -43.76 -44.47
CA ALA A 21 35.26 -44.57 -45.11
C ALA A 21 35.76 -46.06 -45.20
N ALA A 22 34.99 -47.15 -45.38
CA ALA A 22 33.59 -47.52 -45.08
C ALA A 22 33.37 -49.04 -45.37
N VAL A 23 32.17 -49.58 -45.07
CA VAL A 23 31.56 -50.86 -45.57
C VAL A 23 31.93 -52.23 -44.91
N ALA A 24 30.88 -52.94 -44.44
CA ALA A 24 30.62 -54.38 -44.19
C ALA A 24 31.62 -55.27 -43.36
N ASP A 25 31.27 -56.02 -42.29
CA ASP A 25 30.16 -56.98 -41.95
C ASP A 25 30.45 -58.45 -42.41
N PRO A 26 30.05 -59.55 -41.72
CA PRO A 26 29.46 -59.75 -40.37
C PRO A 26 30.26 -60.72 -39.44
N THR A 27 29.64 -61.10 -38.32
CA THR A 27 29.93 -62.24 -37.40
C THR A 27 30.91 -62.02 -36.25
N ILE A 28 30.34 -61.80 -35.05
CA ILE A 28 30.58 -62.63 -33.84
C ILE A 28 29.39 -62.45 -32.89
N THR A 29 28.87 -63.56 -32.37
CA THR A 29 27.72 -63.60 -31.46
C THR A 29 28.14 -63.16 -30.06
N THR A 30 27.46 -62.15 -29.50
CA THR A 30 27.66 -61.77 -28.08
C THR A 30 26.35 -61.91 -27.31
N VAL A 31 26.42 -62.60 -26.17
CA VAL A 31 25.27 -63.01 -25.35
C VAL A 31 24.58 -61.79 -24.71
N GLN A 32 23.25 -61.73 -24.78
CA GLN A 32 22.46 -60.73 -24.06
C GLN A 32 22.57 -60.92 -22.54
N ALA A 33 23.36 -60.06 -21.88
CA ALA A 33 23.21 -59.83 -20.45
C ALA A 33 21.93 -59.00 -20.23
N ARG A 34 20.85 -59.65 -19.75
CA ARG A 34 19.66 -58.94 -19.27
C ARG A 34 19.97 -58.20 -17.97
N MET A 35 20.57 -57.02 -18.05
CA MET A 35 20.48 -56.05 -16.97
C MET A 35 19.03 -55.57 -16.89
N GLY A 36 18.30 -56.04 -15.89
CA GLY A 36 16.95 -55.54 -15.62
C GLY A 36 17.01 -54.05 -15.34
N ALA A 37 16.37 -53.25 -16.19
CA ALA A 37 16.23 -51.82 -15.96
C ALA A 37 15.40 -51.63 -14.68
N VAL A 38 16.07 -51.27 -13.58
CA VAL A 38 15.39 -50.88 -12.35
C VAL A 38 14.71 -49.55 -12.62
N ASN A 39 13.43 -49.63 -12.98
CA ASN A 39 12.59 -48.49 -13.28
C ASN A 39 12.27 -47.77 -11.96
N ARG A 40 13.24 -47.00 -11.47
CA ARG A 40 13.16 -46.30 -10.19
C ARG A 40 12.26 -45.09 -10.38
N ALA A 41 10.98 -45.25 -10.00
CA ALA A 41 10.01 -44.17 -10.04
C ALA A 41 10.57 -42.94 -9.30
N GLN A 42 10.73 -41.84 -10.03
CA GLN A 42 11.13 -40.56 -9.46
C GLN A 42 9.90 -39.86 -8.89
N TYR A 43 9.82 -39.79 -7.57
CA TYR A 43 8.80 -39.04 -6.87
C TYR A 43 9.37 -37.67 -6.50
N THR A 44 8.98 -36.65 -7.26
CA THR A 44 9.33 -35.25 -6.99
C THR A 44 8.11 -34.52 -6.49
N THR A 45 8.21 -33.89 -5.32
CA THR A 45 7.19 -32.97 -4.80
C THR A 45 7.63 -31.54 -5.09
N GLN A 46 6.74 -30.70 -5.64
CA GLN A 46 6.95 -29.26 -5.68
C GLN A 46 6.51 -28.65 -4.34
N THR A 47 7.29 -27.72 -3.80
CA THR A 47 6.89 -26.94 -2.62
C THR A 47 5.72 -26.03 -3.00
N SER A 48 4.60 -26.14 -2.27
CA SER A 48 3.53 -25.14 -2.36
C SER A 48 4.08 -23.81 -1.90
N MET A 49 4.05 -22.79 -2.76
CA MET A 49 4.48 -21.45 -2.39
C MET A 49 3.48 -20.82 -1.42
N SER A 50 3.98 -20.01 -0.49
CA SER A 50 3.13 -19.29 0.47
C SER A 50 2.29 -18.27 -0.27
N LYS A 51 0.97 -18.31 -0.08
CA LYS A 51 0.05 -17.25 -0.50
C LYS A 51 -0.11 -16.16 0.56
N GLU A 52 0.49 -16.34 1.73
CA GLU A 52 0.44 -15.37 2.83
C GLU A 52 1.69 -14.47 2.81
N PRO A 53 1.51 -13.13 2.91
CA PRO A 53 2.60 -12.19 3.08
C PRO A 53 3.22 -12.25 4.47
N VAL A 54 4.45 -11.74 4.56
CA VAL A 54 4.99 -11.20 5.82
C VAL A 54 4.49 -9.76 5.95
N VAL A 55 3.88 -9.43 7.08
CA VAL A 55 3.34 -8.09 7.37
C VAL A 55 4.08 -7.50 8.56
N HIS A 56 4.76 -6.38 8.35
CA HIS A 56 5.31 -5.55 9.41
C HIS A 56 4.37 -4.35 9.60
N SER A 57 3.95 -4.10 10.83
CA SER A 57 3.02 -3.02 11.20
C SER A 57 3.67 -2.04 12.17
N SER A 58 3.71 -0.76 11.81
CA SER A 58 4.30 0.31 12.62
C SER A 58 3.26 1.35 12.99
N PHE A 59 3.10 1.62 14.29
CA PHE A 59 2.12 2.60 14.81
C PHE A 59 2.79 3.97 15.02
N GLU A 60 2.13 5.06 14.60
CA GLU A 60 2.56 6.43 14.91
C GLU A 60 1.63 7.06 15.95
N ASP A 61 2.14 7.25 17.17
CA ASP A 61 1.33 7.61 18.34
C ASP A 61 0.63 8.98 18.27
N LYS A 62 1.14 9.95 17.50
CA LYS A 62 0.59 11.32 17.48
C LYS A 62 -0.69 11.42 16.67
N THR A 63 -0.77 10.61 15.60
CA THR A 63 -1.87 10.55 14.65
C THR A 63 -2.76 9.32 14.87
N GLY A 64 -2.21 8.28 15.51
CA GLY A 64 -2.85 6.97 15.69
C GLY A 64 -2.81 6.11 14.43
N THR A 65 -1.94 6.44 13.48
CA THR A 65 -1.88 5.81 12.15
C THR A 65 -1.11 4.50 12.21
N TRP A 66 -1.62 3.48 11.51
CA TRP A 66 -0.88 2.26 11.19
C TRP A 66 -0.29 2.32 9.80
N GLN A 67 1.01 2.04 9.73
CA GLN A 67 1.78 1.94 8.48
C GLN A 67 2.16 0.48 8.27
N TYR A 68 2.17 0.01 7.02
CA TYR A 68 2.45 -1.40 6.73
C TYR A 68 3.56 -1.58 5.70
N VAL A 69 4.51 -2.48 5.98
CA VAL A 69 5.36 -3.09 4.95
C VAL A 69 4.89 -4.51 4.73
N VAL A 70 4.40 -4.78 3.52
CA VAL A 70 3.82 -6.08 3.14
C VAL A 70 4.71 -6.73 2.11
N ALA A 71 5.28 -7.90 2.43
CA ALA A 71 6.30 -8.55 1.64
C ALA A 71 5.94 -9.98 1.24
N ASP A 72 6.30 -10.35 0.02
CA ASP A 72 6.33 -11.73 -0.47
C ASP A 72 7.59 -12.44 0.10
N PRO A 73 7.43 -13.42 1.01
CA PRO A 73 8.55 -14.13 1.61
C PRO A 73 9.33 -15.00 0.61
N SER A 74 8.81 -15.21 -0.60
CA SER A 74 9.46 -16.04 -1.62
C SER A 74 10.36 -15.26 -2.58
N THR A 75 10.18 -13.94 -2.68
CA THR A 75 10.93 -13.08 -3.62
C THR A 75 11.54 -11.83 -2.99
N ASN A 76 11.23 -11.54 -1.72
CA ASN A 76 11.54 -10.28 -1.03
C ASN A 76 11.00 -9.02 -1.73
N ARG A 77 10.04 -9.16 -2.66
CA ARG A 77 9.28 -8.03 -3.19
C ARG A 77 8.28 -7.57 -2.15
N ALA A 78 8.15 -6.25 -2.00
CA ALA A 78 7.30 -5.67 -0.97
C ALA A 78 6.62 -4.39 -1.44
N VAL A 79 5.64 -3.94 -0.66
CA VAL A 79 5.00 -2.63 -0.78
C VAL A 79 4.95 -1.93 0.57
N VAL A 80 4.82 -0.62 0.53
CA VAL A 80 4.51 0.21 1.70
C VAL A 80 3.07 0.70 1.56
N ILE A 81 2.28 0.65 2.64
CA ILE A 81 0.90 1.15 2.69
C ILE A 81 0.78 2.23 3.77
N ASP A 82 0.12 3.34 3.42
CA ASP A 82 -0.22 4.49 4.27
C ASP A 82 0.97 5.07 5.10
N PRO A 83 2.13 5.39 4.49
CA PRO A 83 3.33 5.83 5.22
C PRO A 83 3.24 7.26 5.76
N VAL A 84 3.68 7.50 6.99
CA VAL A 84 3.55 8.80 7.69
C VAL A 84 4.81 9.65 7.59
N LEU A 85 4.63 10.93 7.27
CA LEU A 85 5.61 12.01 7.38
C LEU A 85 5.31 12.83 8.64
N ASP A 86 6.30 13.00 9.52
CA ASP A 86 6.08 13.72 10.78
C ASP A 86 5.77 15.20 10.51
N TYR A 87 4.77 15.74 11.21
CA TYR A 87 4.46 17.17 11.18
C TYR A 87 4.04 17.70 12.54
N ASP A 88 4.77 18.71 13.04
CA ASP A 88 4.37 19.50 14.20
C ASP A 88 3.61 20.75 13.73
N ALA A 89 2.30 20.78 13.98
CA ALA A 89 1.45 21.92 13.62
C ALA A 89 1.79 23.22 14.38
N ASN A 90 2.45 23.14 15.54
CA ASN A 90 2.78 24.31 16.36
C ASN A 90 4.04 25.02 15.85
N THR A 91 5.06 24.27 15.43
CA THR A 91 6.31 24.80 14.89
C THR A 91 6.39 24.75 13.36
N GLN A 92 5.36 24.20 12.71
CA GLN A 92 5.27 23.90 11.28
C GLN A 92 6.45 23.04 10.75
N LYS A 93 7.10 22.28 11.63
CA LYS A 93 8.29 21.49 11.32
C LYS A 93 7.88 20.15 10.73
N ILE A 94 8.55 19.75 9.66
CA ILE A 94 8.53 18.39 9.13
C ILE A 94 9.76 17.64 9.66
N SER A 95 9.58 16.38 10.05
CA SER A 95 10.69 15.42 10.21
C SER A 95 10.35 14.10 9.51
N THR A 96 11.34 13.21 9.46
CA THR A 96 11.29 11.99 8.66
C THR A 96 11.50 10.73 9.51
N GLN A 97 11.51 10.83 10.84
CA GLN A 97 11.90 9.73 11.72
C GLN A 97 11.01 8.51 11.47
N THR A 98 9.70 8.70 11.52
CA THR A 98 8.71 7.64 11.27
C THR A 98 8.88 6.97 9.90
N ALA A 99 9.22 7.75 8.86
CA ALA A 99 9.48 7.21 7.53
C ALA A 99 10.88 6.56 7.39
N ASP A 100 11.88 7.04 8.13
CA ASP A 100 13.21 6.44 8.20
C ASP A 100 13.18 5.10 8.96
N ASP A 101 12.28 4.92 9.93
CA ASP A 101 12.06 3.64 10.64
C ASP A 101 11.45 2.58 9.71
N LEU A 102 10.58 2.99 8.77
CA LEU A 102 10.14 2.10 7.67
C LEU A 102 11.30 1.74 6.74
N LEU A 103 12.17 2.70 6.38
CA LEU A 103 13.36 2.42 5.55
C LEU A 103 14.35 1.48 6.25
N ALA A 104 14.50 1.57 7.58
CA ALA A 104 15.28 0.63 8.37
C ALA A 104 14.67 -0.79 8.28
N THR A 105 13.37 -0.92 8.54
CA THR A 105 12.63 -2.20 8.42
C THR A 105 12.82 -2.84 7.03
N ILE A 106 12.69 -2.05 5.97
CA ILE A 106 12.89 -2.48 4.57
C ILE A 106 14.33 -2.97 4.35
N SER A 107 15.32 -2.22 4.83
CA SER A 107 16.74 -2.53 4.66
C SER A 107 17.18 -3.76 5.45
N GLU A 108 16.71 -3.92 6.69
CA GLU A 108 17.05 -5.03 7.58
C GLU A 108 16.53 -6.38 7.06
N ASN A 109 15.35 -6.37 6.44
CA ASN A 109 14.75 -7.56 5.83
C ASN A 109 15.21 -7.79 4.37
N GLY A 110 16.00 -6.88 3.79
CA GLY A 110 16.49 -6.98 2.41
C GLY A 110 15.37 -6.92 1.36
N TYR A 111 14.32 -6.15 1.62
CA TYR A 111 13.17 -6.03 0.73
C TYR A 111 13.41 -5.05 -0.43
N HIS A 112 12.79 -5.36 -1.57
CA HIS A 112 12.70 -4.46 -2.72
C HIS A 112 11.26 -3.93 -2.83
N ILE A 113 11.09 -2.64 -2.61
CA ILE A 113 9.77 -1.99 -2.67
C ILE A 113 9.37 -1.79 -4.13
N GLU A 114 8.27 -2.42 -4.53
CA GLU A 114 7.72 -2.32 -5.88
C GLU A 114 6.71 -1.19 -6.03
N LYS A 115 5.97 -0.84 -4.96
CA LYS A 115 4.95 0.21 -4.95
C LYS A 115 4.86 0.87 -3.56
N ILE A 116 4.50 2.14 -3.52
CA ILE A 116 4.07 2.84 -2.30
C ILE A 116 2.59 3.17 -2.50
N MET A 117 1.74 2.80 -1.57
CA MET A 117 0.29 2.74 -1.80
C MET A 117 -0.45 3.49 -0.70
N GLU A 118 -1.48 4.21 -1.10
CA GLU A 118 -2.41 4.91 -0.20
C GLU A 118 -3.78 4.24 -0.27
N THR A 119 -4.41 4.00 0.87
CA THR A 119 -5.81 3.55 0.94
C THR A 119 -6.76 4.69 0.56
N HIS A 120 -6.43 5.93 0.92
CA HIS A 120 -7.19 7.14 0.59
C HIS A 120 -6.36 8.41 0.81
N ALA A 121 -6.89 9.57 0.43
CA ALA A 121 -6.32 10.86 0.80
C ALA A 121 -6.56 11.20 2.29
N HIS A 122 -5.63 10.79 3.15
CA HIS A 122 -5.69 10.96 4.62
C HIS A 122 -5.91 12.42 5.05
N ALA A 123 -6.57 12.61 6.19
CA ALA A 123 -7.01 13.93 6.70
C ALA A 123 -6.38 14.29 8.06
N ASP A 124 -5.47 13.46 8.55
CA ASP A 124 -5.05 13.32 9.95
C ASP A 124 -3.52 13.26 10.08
N HIS A 125 -2.82 12.75 9.06
CA HIS A 125 -1.36 12.76 8.89
C HIS A 125 -0.94 13.21 7.48
N LEU A 126 0.33 13.56 7.29
CA LEU A 126 0.92 13.82 5.96
C LEU A 126 1.52 12.53 5.43
N THR A 127 1.28 12.14 4.17
CA THR A 127 1.95 10.96 3.61
C THR A 127 3.44 11.22 3.36
N ALA A 128 4.29 10.24 3.71
CA ALA A 128 5.71 10.18 3.36
C ALA A 128 5.99 9.57 1.98
N ALA A 129 4.99 9.28 1.15
CA ALA A 129 5.17 8.56 -0.11
C ALA A 129 6.20 9.21 -1.05
N SER A 130 6.15 10.53 -1.26
CA SER A 130 7.16 11.24 -2.06
C SER A 130 8.57 11.19 -1.45
N TYR A 131 8.69 11.13 -0.12
CA TYR A 131 9.98 11.03 0.57
C TYR A 131 10.56 9.61 0.43
N LEU A 132 9.76 8.59 0.75
CA LEU A 132 10.13 7.19 0.58
C LEU A 132 10.49 6.88 -0.87
N GLN A 133 9.71 7.36 -1.84
CA GLN A 133 10.02 7.20 -3.27
C GLN A 133 11.41 7.74 -3.62
N GLN A 134 11.77 8.94 -3.14
CA GLN A 134 13.08 9.54 -3.41
C GLN A 134 14.24 8.75 -2.77
N ARG A 135 14.06 8.32 -1.51
CA ARG A 135 15.04 7.53 -0.76
C ARG A 135 15.25 6.16 -1.40
N LEU A 136 14.16 5.43 -1.67
CA LEU A 136 14.18 4.12 -2.31
C LEU A 136 14.75 4.17 -3.74
N SER A 137 14.37 5.16 -4.55
CA SER A 137 14.96 5.36 -5.90
C SER A 137 16.50 5.38 -5.86
N SER A 138 17.06 5.96 -4.81
CA SER A 138 18.50 6.09 -4.60
C SER A 138 19.14 4.83 -3.99
N GLN A 139 18.41 4.12 -3.14
CA GLN A 139 18.91 2.96 -2.37
C GLN A 139 18.79 1.62 -3.12
N GLN A 140 17.69 1.37 -3.82
CA GLN A 140 17.42 0.12 -4.55
C GLN A 140 17.54 0.23 -6.08
N GLY A 141 17.89 1.41 -6.61
CA GLY A 141 18.05 1.65 -8.05
C GLY A 141 16.75 1.58 -8.88
N PHE A 142 15.60 1.46 -8.20
CA PHE A 142 14.27 1.43 -8.78
C PHE A 142 13.38 2.45 -8.07
N ARG A 143 12.69 3.30 -8.85
CA ARG A 143 11.71 4.26 -8.35
C ARG A 143 10.35 3.57 -8.22
N PRO A 144 9.88 3.22 -7.00
CA PRO A 144 8.56 2.64 -6.84
C PRO A 144 7.49 3.68 -7.18
N PRO A 145 6.49 3.39 -8.04
CA PRO A 145 5.34 4.25 -8.24
C PRO A 145 4.60 4.50 -6.92
N ILE A 146 4.07 5.71 -6.76
CA ILE A 146 3.09 6.05 -5.72
C ILE A 146 1.68 5.83 -6.28
N CYS A 147 0.85 5.07 -5.58
CA CYS A 147 -0.42 4.53 -6.07
C CYS A 147 -1.59 4.85 -5.12
N ILE A 148 -2.77 5.10 -5.68
CA ILE A 148 -4.01 5.37 -4.93
C ILE A 148 -5.25 5.03 -5.80
N GLY A 149 -6.46 4.99 -5.25
CA GLY A 149 -7.68 4.78 -6.03
C GLY A 149 -7.98 5.91 -7.03
N LYS A 150 -8.47 5.56 -8.23
CA LYS A 150 -8.74 6.50 -9.36
C LYS A 150 -9.58 7.74 -9.04
N ARG A 151 -10.42 7.68 -7.99
CA ARG A 151 -11.30 8.77 -7.54
C ARG A 151 -10.57 9.83 -6.71
N ILE A 152 -9.27 9.68 -6.45
CA ILE A 152 -8.40 10.75 -5.94
C ILE A 152 -8.55 12.05 -6.74
N ARG A 153 -8.86 11.96 -8.04
CA ARG A 153 -9.12 13.11 -8.92
C ARG A 153 -10.26 14.00 -8.38
N GLU A 154 -11.31 13.41 -7.80
CA GLU A 154 -12.44 14.15 -7.21
C GLU A 154 -12.01 14.91 -5.95
N VAL A 155 -11.22 14.25 -5.10
CA VAL A 155 -10.65 14.83 -3.87
C VAL A 155 -9.65 15.95 -4.22
N GLN A 156 -8.75 15.70 -5.17
CA GLN A 156 -7.82 16.66 -5.75
C GLN A 156 -8.54 17.92 -6.24
N THR A 157 -9.52 17.78 -7.15
CA THR A 157 -10.30 18.93 -7.66
C THR A 157 -10.95 19.73 -6.53
N ARG A 158 -11.58 19.04 -5.56
CA ARG A 158 -12.28 19.70 -4.45
C ARG A 158 -11.33 20.47 -3.54
N PHE A 159 -10.22 19.86 -3.11
CA PHE A 159 -9.32 20.46 -2.13
C PHE A 159 -8.32 21.41 -2.75
N ALA A 160 -7.92 21.22 -4.00
CA ALA A 160 -7.15 22.21 -4.73
C ALA A 160 -7.93 23.54 -4.86
N ALA A 161 -9.22 23.48 -5.20
CA ALA A 161 -10.08 24.67 -5.21
C ALA A 161 -10.21 25.30 -3.82
N ARG A 162 -10.32 24.49 -2.75
CA ARG A 162 -10.41 24.98 -1.36
C ARG A 162 -9.15 25.71 -0.88
N TYR A 163 -7.97 25.23 -1.26
CA TYR A 163 -6.68 25.73 -0.79
C TYR A 163 -5.94 26.60 -1.81
N GLY A 164 -6.54 26.87 -2.99
CA GLY A 164 -5.91 27.68 -4.04
C GLY A 164 -4.66 27.03 -4.65
N ILE A 165 -4.66 25.70 -4.80
CA ILE A 165 -3.54 24.93 -5.33
C ILE A 165 -3.64 24.87 -6.86
N ALA A 166 -2.53 25.17 -7.55
CA ALA A 166 -2.48 25.12 -9.00
C ALA A 166 -2.54 23.68 -9.53
N VAL A 167 -3.23 23.46 -10.66
CA VAL A 167 -3.40 22.14 -11.31
C VAL A 167 -2.06 21.39 -11.44
N VAL A 168 -1.02 22.09 -11.90
CA VAL A 168 0.35 21.57 -12.11
C VAL A 168 1.02 20.98 -10.85
N GLU A 169 0.53 21.29 -9.63
CA GLU A 169 1.09 20.72 -8.41
C GLU A 169 0.52 19.35 -8.03
N TYR A 170 -0.69 19.01 -8.48
CA TYR A 170 -1.38 17.75 -8.12
C TYR A 170 -1.75 16.87 -9.33
N GLU A 171 -1.84 17.45 -10.52
CA GLU A 171 -2.04 16.69 -11.76
C GLU A 171 -0.86 15.72 -11.96
N ASN A 172 -1.18 14.44 -12.17
CA ASN A 172 -0.19 13.35 -12.26
C ASN A 172 0.78 13.32 -11.05
N ALA A 173 0.28 13.66 -9.85
CA ALA A 173 1.05 13.51 -8.61
C ALA A 173 1.31 12.03 -8.26
N PHE A 174 0.30 11.19 -8.48
CA PHE A 174 0.35 9.74 -8.34
C PHE A 174 0.79 9.11 -9.66
N ASP A 175 1.65 8.08 -9.58
CA ASP A 175 2.21 7.37 -10.73
C ASP A 175 1.25 6.30 -11.28
N HIS A 176 0.40 5.73 -10.43
CA HIS A 176 -0.66 4.80 -10.83
C HIS A 176 -1.97 5.10 -10.10
N LEU A 177 -3.09 4.86 -10.77
CA LEU A 177 -4.43 5.11 -10.26
C LEU A 177 -5.25 3.83 -10.41
N PHE A 178 -5.48 3.14 -9.29
CA PHE A 178 -6.12 1.84 -9.28
C PHE A 178 -7.59 1.91 -9.71
N GLU A 179 -7.96 0.97 -10.58
CA GLU A 179 -9.35 0.67 -10.95
C GLU A 179 -10.05 -0.20 -9.87
N ASP A 180 -11.37 -0.26 -9.96
CA ASP A 180 -12.18 -1.06 -9.03
C ASP A 180 -11.99 -2.55 -9.36
N ASP A 181 -11.74 -3.38 -8.33
CA ASP A 181 -11.45 -4.81 -8.49
C ASP A 181 -10.19 -5.11 -9.36
N GLU A 182 -9.28 -4.13 -9.53
CA GLU A 182 -7.99 -4.32 -10.20
C GLU A 182 -7.15 -5.38 -9.46
N VAL A 183 -6.47 -6.23 -10.23
CA VAL A 183 -5.59 -7.28 -9.72
C VAL A 183 -4.17 -7.07 -10.25
N PHE A 184 -3.18 -7.12 -9.37
CA PHE A 184 -1.76 -7.02 -9.70
C PHE A 184 -0.91 -7.91 -8.77
N GLU A 185 0.38 -8.04 -9.05
CA GLU A 185 1.31 -8.86 -8.26
C GLU A 185 2.30 -8.02 -7.43
N ILE A 186 2.69 -8.56 -6.28
CA ILE A 186 3.89 -8.19 -5.51
C ILE A 186 4.75 -9.45 -5.45
N GLY A 187 5.80 -9.53 -6.27
CA GLY A 187 6.54 -10.78 -6.44
C GLY A 187 5.63 -11.88 -7.00
N GLN A 188 5.22 -12.84 -6.15
CA GLN A 188 4.26 -13.91 -6.48
C GLN A 188 2.96 -13.85 -5.66
N LEU A 189 2.75 -12.79 -4.87
CA LEU A 189 1.49 -12.53 -4.17
C LEU A 189 0.52 -11.77 -5.08
N GLU A 190 -0.66 -12.35 -5.30
CA GLU A 190 -1.80 -11.64 -5.89
C GLU A 190 -2.33 -10.59 -4.90
N VAL A 191 -2.53 -9.36 -5.41
CA VAL A 191 -3.19 -8.27 -4.70
C VAL A 191 -4.45 -7.91 -5.45
N LYS A 192 -5.58 -7.88 -4.75
CA LYS A 192 -6.84 -7.37 -5.28
C LYS A 192 -7.20 -6.03 -4.63
N VAL A 193 -7.46 -5.02 -5.45
CA VAL A 193 -7.94 -3.71 -4.99
C VAL A 193 -9.44 -3.78 -4.75
N MET A 194 -9.88 -3.42 -3.54
CA MET A 194 -11.29 -3.35 -3.16
C MET A 194 -11.73 -1.89 -3.07
N HIS A 195 -12.66 -1.43 -3.91
CA HIS A 195 -13.31 -0.14 -3.64
C HIS A 195 -14.18 -0.25 -2.39
N LEU A 196 -13.93 0.63 -1.40
CA LEU A 196 -14.52 0.62 -0.05
C LEU A 196 -15.00 2.04 0.37
N PRO A 197 -15.74 2.76 -0.49
CA PRO A 197 -16.11 4.15 -0.26
C PRO A 197 -16.97 4.32 1.00
N GLY A 198 -16.87 5.49 1.63
CA GLY A 198 -17.78 5.87 2.71
C GLY A 198 -17.15 6.81 3.73
N HIS A 199 -15.90 6.58 4.08
CA HIS A 199 -15.09 7.60 4.77
C HIS A 199 -14.76 8.74 3.80
N THR A 200 -14.14 8.40 2.67
CA THR A 200 -13.93 9.27 1.50
C THR A 200 -14.43 8.57 0.23
N PRO A 201 -14.62 9.27 -0.91
CA PRO A 201 -15.03 8.65 -2.17
C PRO A 201 -13.90 7.85 -2.87
N ASP A 202 -12.64 8.22 -2.61
CA ASP A 202 -11.43 7.59 -3.17
C ASP A 202 -10.94 6.36 -2.40
N HIS A 203 -11.56 6.06 -1.26
CA HIS A 203 -11.15 4.98 -0.37
C HIS A 203 -11.17 3.59 -1.04
N ILE A 204 -10.02 2.93 -0.98
CA ILE A 204 -9.78 1.56 -1.41
C ILE A 204 -9.07 0.77 -0.29
N GLY A 205 -9.21 -0.56 -0.34
CA GLY A 205 -8.41 -1.49 0.44
C GLY A 205 -7.66 -2.49 -0.44
N TYR A 206 -6.67 -3.17 0.14
CA TYR A 206 -5.81 -4.13 -0.56
C TYR A 206 -5.98 -5.53 0.05
N GLN A 207 -6.53 -6.48 -0.70
CA GLN A 207 -6.60 -7.88 -0.30
C GLN A 207 -5.35 -8.64 -0.77
N ILE A 208 -4.62 -9.25 0.16
CA ILE A 208 -3.34 -9.95 -0.07
C ILE A 208 -3.31 -11.23 0.79
N GLY A 209 -3.49 -12.39 0.17
CA GLY A 209 -3.72 -13.65 0.89
C GLY A 209 -4.94 -13.57 1.81
N GLY A 210 -4.83 -14.10 3.03
CA GLY A 210 -5.84 -14.02 4.10
C GLY A 210 -5.93 -12.66 4.81
N ASN A 211 -5.51 -11.57 4.16
CA ASN A 211 -5.40 -10.23 4.77
C ASN A 211 -6.08 -9.18 3.89
N VAL A 212 -6.74 -8.20 4.50
CA VAL A 212 -7.25 -7.00 3.84
C VAL A 212 -6.81 -5.76 4.60
N PHE A 213 -5.99 -4.92 3.96
CA PHE A 213 -5.64 -3.59 4.46
C PHE A 213 -6.77 -2.64 4.09
N CYS A 214 -7.60 -2.26 5.06
CA CYS A 214 -8.86 -1.57 4.81
C CYS A 214 -8.83 -0.07 5.12
N GLY A 215 -7.68 0.51 5.47
CA GLY A 215 -7.57 1.92 5.85
C GLY A 215 -8.66 2.36 6.83
N ASP A 216 -9.22 3.54 6.60
CA ASP A 216 -10.34 4.09 7.38
C ASP A 216 -11.71 3.58 6.91
N SER A 217 -11.92 2.28 7.03
CA SER A 217 -13.24 1.65 6.85
C SER A 217 -13.78 1.10 8.18
N ILE A 218 -13.17 0.02 8.67
CA ILE A 218 -13.46 -0.62 9.95
C ILE A 218 -12.25 -0.45 10.87
N PHE A 219 -12.51 -0.12 12.14
CA PHE A 219 -11.49 -0.02 13.18
C PHE A 219 -11.60 -1.19 14.17
N HIS A 220 -10.67 -1.27 15.13
CA HIS A 220 -10.78 -2.20 16.25
C HIS A 220 -12.18 -2.15 16.90
N ALA A 221 -12.66 -3.30 17.37
CA ALA A 221 -14.08 -3.54 17.66
C ALA A 221 -14.70 -2.60 18.71
N ASP A 222 -13.89 -2.08 19.63
CA ASP A 222 -14.27 -1.08 20.63
C ASP A 222 -14.38 0.35 20.08
N ILE A 223 -13.77 0.66 18.93
CA ILE A 223 -13.86 1.95 18.22
C ILE A 223 -14.97 1.92 17.17
N GLY A 224 -15.15 0.79 16.49
CA GLY A 224 -16.21 0.56 15.52
C GLY A 224 -15.82 0.87 14.08
N THR A 225 -16.15 2.08 13.59
CA THR A 225 -15.97 2.50 12.19
C THR A 225 -15.55 3.97 12.06
N ALA A 226 -14.98 4.29 10.90
CA ALA A 226 -14.62 5.64 10.48
C ALA A 226 -15.82 6.61 10.43
N ARG A 227 -15.50 7.91 10.41
CA ARG A 227 -16.44 9.04 10.23
C ARG A 227 -16.85 9.20 8.76
N CYS A 228 -18.02 9.76 8.49
CA CYS A 228 -18.55 9.93 7.12
C CYS A 228 -18.86 11.39 6.73
N ASP A 229 -18.51 12.35 7.57
CA ASP A 229 -18.72 13.80 7.36
C ASP A 229 -17.63 14.48 6.51
N PHE A 230 -16.64 13.72 6.02
CA PHE A 230 -15.72 14.20 5.01
C PHE A 230 -16.48 14.64 3.74
N PRO A 231 -16.05 15.68 3.01
CA PRO A 231 -16.72 16.10 1.77
C PRO A 231 -16.78 15.02 0.67
N GLY A 232 -17.91 14.32 0.58
CA GLY A 232 -18.12 13.17 -0.31
C GLY A 232 -18.18 11.81 0.42
N GLY A 233 -17.99 11.80 1.74
CA GLY A 233 -18.28 10.66 2.60
C GLY A 233 -19.79 10.35 2.67
N SER A 234 -20.10 9.12 3.07
CA SER A 234 -21.45 8.57 3.04
C SER A 234 -21.54 7.38 4.01
N ALA A 235 -22.36 7.51 5.05
CA ALA A 235 -22.60 6.43 6.00
C ALA A 235 -23.21 5.19 5.33
N LYS A 236 -24.09 5.37 4.34
CA LYS A 236 -24.67 4.25 3.57
C LYS A 236 -23.61 3.51 2.75
N SER A 237 -22.68 4.25 2.15
CA SER A 237 -21.56 3.66 1.43
C SER A 237 -20.61 2.95 2.39
N LEU A 238 -20.31 3.54 3.56
CA LEU A 238 -19.46 2.92 4.57
C LEU A 238 -20.08 1.62 5.10
N TYR A 239 -21.40 1.59 5.33
CA TYR A 239 -22.11 0.37 5.73
C TYR A 239 -21.98 -0.72 4.66
N ALA A 240 -22.22 -0.40 3.39
CA ALA A 240 -22.08 -1.36 2.29
C ALA A 240 -20.64 -1.87 2.14
N SER A 241 -19.64 -0.99 2.24
CA SER A 241 -18.22 -1.32 2.21
C SER A 241 -17.83 -2.21 3.41
N ALA A 242 -18.36 -1.91 4.59
CA ALA A 242 -18.15 -2.72 5.78
C ALA A 242 -18.81 -4.10 5.66
N ARG A 243 -20.03 -4.20 5.13
CA ARG A 243 -20.69 -5.49 4.89
C ARG A 243 -19.93 -6.31 3.83
N LYS A 244 -19.42 -5.70 2.76
CA LYS A 244 -18.51 -6.33 1.78
C LYS A 244 -17.23 -6.90 2.44
N LEU A 245 -16.64 -6.20 3.42
CA LEU A 245 -15.51 -6.72 4.21
C LEU A 245 -15.93 -7.88 5.12
N LEU A 246 -17.12 -7.82 5.73
CA LEU A 246 -17.61 -8.87 6.63
C LEU A 246 -18.19 -10.09 5.90
N GLU A 247 -18.49 -10.00 4.60
CA GLU A 247 -18.85 -11.15 3.76
C GLU A 247 -17.66 -12.08 3.43
N LEU A 248 -16.43 -11.62 3.69
CA LEU A 248 -15.22 -12.43 3.55
C LEU A 248 -15.18 -13.61 4.55
N PRO A 249 -14.32 -14.62 4.32
CA PRO A 249 -14.13 -15.74 5.25
C PRO A 249 -13.76 -15.28 6.66
N ASP A 250 -14.30 -16.01 7.65
CA ASP A 250 -14.25 -15.65 9.08
C ASP A 250 -12.83 -15.50 9.66
N ASP A 251 -11.84 -16.15 9.04
CA ASP A 251 -10.43 -16.14 9.39
C ASP A 251 -9.60 -15.04 8.71
N VAL A 252 -10.16 -14.32 7.72
CA VAL A 252 -9.49 -13.16 7.10
C VAL A 252 -9.22 -12.09 8.14
N LYS A 253 -8.00 -11.56 8.12
CA LYS A 253 -7.56 -10.43 8.96
C LYS A 253 -7.87 -9.12 8.26
N VAL A 254 -8.61 -8.25 8.93
CA VAL A 254 -8.88 -6.88 8.51
C VAL A 254 -7.91 -5.96 9.25
N TRP A 255 -6.99 -5.34 8.52
CA TRP A 255 -5.94 -4.45 9.02
C TRP A 255 -6.38 -3.00 8.85
N SER A 256 -6.48 -2.26 9.96
CA SER A 256 -7.08 -0.92 10.00
C SER A 256 -6.06 0.18 9.67
N GLY A 257 -6.53 1.32 9.17
CA GLY A 257 -5.68 2.52 8.96
C GLY A 257 -5.29 3.22 10.26
N HIS A 258 -6.16 3.17 11.27
CA HIS A 258 -5.95 3.84 12.55
C HIS A 258 -6.38 3.00 13.75
N ASP A 259 -5.84 3.34 14.91
CA ASP A 259 -6.29 2.86 16.20
C ASP A 259 -6.15 3.92 17.31
N TYR A 260 -7.07 3.88 18.27
CA TYR A 260 -7.23 4.87 19.35
C TYR A 260 -7.52 4.16 20.69
N PRO A 261 -6.56 3.38 21.23
CA PRO A 261 -6.72 2.70 22.53
C PRO A 261 -7.12 3.68 23.65
N THR A 262 -8.04 3.26 24.50
CA THR A 262 -8.49 4.02 25.67
C THR A 262 -8.28 3.18 26.93
N CYS A 263 -7.42 3.65 27.83
CA CYS A 263 -7.18 3.01 29.13
C CYS A 263 -8.31 3.37 30.13
N PRO A 264 -8.70 2.44 31.03
CA PRO A 264 -8.07 1.15 31.29
C PRO A 264 -8.53 -0.01 30.39
N GLU A 265 -9.54 0.18 29.54
CA GLU A 265 -10.16 -0.90 28.77
C GLU A 265 -9.19 -1.55 27.77
N ARG A 266 -8.38 -0.74 27.09
CA ARG A 266 -7.31 -1.18 26.20
C ARG A 266 -6.23 -0.11 26.09
N CYS A 267 -5.00 -0.45 26.47
CA CYS A 267 -3.86 0.48 26.44
C CYS A 267 -2.89 0.23 25.27
N GLU A 268 -3.01 -0.88 24.54
CA GLU A 268 -2.17 -1.21 23.40
C GLU A 268 -2.95 -1.06 22.09
N ALA A 269 -2.28 -0.52 21.07
CA ALA A 269 -2.80 -0.46 19.72
C ALA A 269 -2.76 -1.87 19.08
N VAL A 270 -3.81 -2.22 18.34
CA VAL A 270 -3.99 -3.52 17.69
C VAL A 270 -4.23 -3.30 16.19
N PRO A 271 -3.30 -3.73 15.31
CA PRO A 271 -3.36 -3.38 13.89
C PRO A 271 -4.47 -4.10 13.10
N TRP A 272 -4.96 -5.24 13.59
CA TRP A 272 -5.98 -6.04 12.88
C TRP A 272 -6.91 -6.82 13.81
N MET A 273 -8.08 -7.18 13.28
CA MET A 273 -8.95 -8.22 13.87
C MET A 273 -9.41 -9.21 12.79
N THR A 274 -9.94 -10.37 13.18
CA THR A 274 -10.57 -11.26 12.18
C THR A 274 -11.96 -10.76 11.81
N VAL A 275 -12.42 -11.09 10.59
CA VAL A 275 -13.81 -10.88 10.16
C VAL A 275 -14.79 -11.44 11.18
N ARG A 276 -14.53 -12.65 11.71
CA ARG A 276 -15.31 -13.28 12.78
C ARG A 276 -15.35 -12.47 14.08
N ASP A 277 -14.26 -11.81 14.45
CA ASP A 277 -14.23 -10.95 15.63
C ASP A 277 -15.05 -9.68 15.41
N HIS A 278 -14.95 -9.03 14.24
CA HIS A 278 -15.78 -7.88 13.91
C HIS A 278 -17.28 -8.24 13.91
N LYS A 279 -17.69 -9.34 13.26
CA LYS A 279 -19.08 -9.86 13.26
C LYS A 279 -19.66 -10.04 14.67
N LYS A 280 -18.82 -10.36 15.65
CA LYS A 280 -19.21 -10.67 17.04
C LYS A 280 -19.07 -9.51 18.02
N LYS A 281 -18.16 -8.56 17.76
CA LYS A 281 -17.69 -7.60 18.76
C LYS A 281 -17.72 -6.14 18.29
N ASN A 282 -17.74 -5.87 16.97
CA ASN A 282 -17.65 -4.49 16.49
C ASN A 282 -18.91 -3.72 16.89
N LYS A 283 -18.75 -2.71 17.76
CA LYS A 283 -19.87 -1.97 18.37
C LYS A 283 -20.75 -1.20 17.39
N HIS A 284 -20.36 -1.07 16.11
CA HIS A 284 -21.17 -0.48 15.06
C HIS A 284 -21.63 -1.51 13.99
N LEU A 285 -21.05 -2.71 13.93
CA LEU A 285 -21.16 -3.62 12.78
C LEU A 285 -21.40 -5.09 13.15
N ALA A 286 -21.68 -5.38 14.42
CA ALA A 286 -22.09 -6.72 14.83
C ALA A 286 -23.27 -7.24 13.98
N ASN A 287 -23.42 -8.56 13.91
CA ASN A 287 -24.36 -9.22 12.99
C ASN A 287 -25.84 -8.84 13.19
N ASP A 288 -26.18 -8.28 14.35
CA ASP A 288 -27.51 -7.82 14.76
C ASP A 288 -27.78 -6.33 14.46
N VAL A 289 -26.81 -5.59 13.92
CA VAL A 289 -26.97 -4.17 13.55
C VAL A 289 -27.50 -4.03 12.12
N GLU A 290 -28.71 -3.49 11.98
CA GLU A 290 -29.32 -3.19 10.67
C GLU A 290 -28.78 -1.88 10.05
N GLU A 291 -29.05 -1.65 8.75
CA GLU A 291 -28.57 -0.45 8.04
C GLU A 291 -29.05 0.85 8.70
N ASP A 292 -30.34 0.96 9.03
CA ASP A 292 -30.93 2.19 9.57
C ASP A 292 -30.39 2.55 10.97
N ASP A 293 -30.05 1.54 11.78
CA ASP A 293 -29.41 1.73 13.09
C ASP A 293 -27.99 2.25 12.91
N PHE A 294 -27.21 1.67 11.99
CA PHE A 294 -25.87 2.15 11.65
C PHE A 294 -25.91 3.60 11.12
N LEU A 295 -26.83 3.91 10.21
CA LEU A 295 -26.98 5.26 9.64
C LEU A 295 -27.31 6.30 10.71
N SER A 296 -28.22 5.96 11.63
CA SER A 296 -28.61 6.83 12.75
C SER A 296 -27.43 7.07 13.68
N LEU A 297 -26.76 5.99 14.14
CA LEU A 297 -25.57 6.04 14.97
C LEU A 297 -24.46 6.89 14.33
N ARG A 298 -24.15 6.65 13.05
CA ARG A 298 -23.05 7.32 12.35
C ARG A 298 -23.32 8.81 12.19
N LYS A 299 -24.56 9.19 11.85
CA LYS A 299 -25.01 10.59 11.72
C LYS A 299 -24.93 11.35 13.04
N GLU A 300 -25.41 10.77 14.13
CA GLU A 300 -25.33 11.38 15.47
C GLU A 300 -23.87 11.52 15.93
N ARG A 301 -23.08 10.47 15.75
CA ARG A 301 -21.66 10.47 16.13
C ARG A 301 -20.87 11.50 15.32
N ASP A 302 -21.05 11.57 14.01
CA ASP A 302 -20.36 12.54 13.14
C ASP A 302 -20.67 13.98 13.53
N ALA A 303 -21.94 14.30 13.85
CA ALA A 303 -22.33 15.63 14.31
C ALA A 303 -21.65 16.07 15.63
N SER A 304 -21.14 15.12 16.42
CA SER A 304 -20.41 15.38 17.67
C SER A 304 -18.89 15.51 17.51
N LEU A 305 -18.32 15.13 16.35
CA LEU A 305 -16.87 15.06 16.17
C LEU A 305 -16.27 16.39 15.72
N ALA A 306 -15.22 16.82 16.43
CA ALA A 306 -14.35 17.90 15.94
C ALA A 306 -13.67 17.51 14.62
N ALA A 307 -13.23 18.50 13.84
CA ALA A 307 -12.39 18.27 12.67
C ALA A 307 -11.03 17.65 13.08
N PRO A 308 -10.42 16.79 12.25
CA PRO A 308 -9.06 16.29 12.51
C PRO A 308 -8.05 17.43 12.69
N LYS A 309 -7.10 17.27 13.61
CA LYS A 309 -6.13 18.33 13.97
C LYS A 309 -5.28 18.77 12.77
N LEU A 310 -4.90 17.85 11.89
CA LEU A 310 -4.08 18.12 10.70
C LEU A 310 -4.86 18.23 9.39
N LEU A 311 -6.20 18.36 9.43
CA LEU A 311 -7.08 18.40 8.24
C LEU A 311 -6.60 19.33 7.11
N HIS A 312 -6.07 20.50 7.47
CA HIS A 312 -5.60 21.47 6.49
C HIS A 312 -4.17 21.19 5.99
N PRO A 313 -3.16 20.88 6.83
CA PRO A 313 -1.87 20.38 6.38
C PRO A 313 -1.96 19.09 5.53
N SER A 314 -2.57 18.03 6.07
CA SER A 314 -2.67 16.71 5.45
C SER A 314 -3.23 16.78 4.03
N LEU A 315 -4.42 17.35 3.85
CA LEU A 315 -5.06 17.41 2.54
C LEU A 315 -4.33 18.28 1.51
N GLN A 316 -3.43 19.19 1.93
CA GLN A 316 -2.61 19.94 0.98
C GLN A 316 -1.41 19.13 0.47
N ILE A 317 -0.84 18.28 1.33
CA ILE A 317 0.31 17.42 0.99
C ILE A 317 -0.15 16.14 0.29
N ASN A 318 -1.24 15.53 0.78
CA ASN A 318 -1.66 14.20 0.36
C ASN A 318 -2.26 14.22 -1.05
N ILE A 319 -3.00 15.27 -1.44
CA ILE A 319 -3.46 15.41 -2.83
C ILE A 319 -2.33 15.65 -3.84
N ARG A 320 -1.13 16.04 -3.36
CA ARG A 320 0.13 16.12 -4.12
C ARG A 320 0.97 14.84 -3.99
N ALA A 321 0.42 13.71 -3.55
CA ALA A 321 1.12 12.44 -3.33
C ALA A 321 2.35 12.56 -2.39
N GLY A 322 2.26 13.40 -1.36
CA GLY A 322 3.35 13.65 -0.41
C GLY A 322 4.36 14.71 -0.87
N ARG A 323 4.22 15.27 -2.09
CA ARG A 323 5.10 16.36 -2.55
C ARG A 323 4.78 17.64 -1.79
N LEU A 324 5.81 18.28 -1.24
CA LEU A 324 5.66 19.59 -0.58
C LEU A 324 5.27 20.68 -1.60
N PRO A 325 4.54 21.74 -1.18
CA PRO A 325 4.19 22.87 -2.05
C PRO A 325 5.43 23.48 -2.69
N GLN A 326 5.31 23.99 -3.90
CA GLN A 326 6.44 24.63 -4.59
C GLN A 326 7.00 25.81 -3.78
N PRO A 327 8.32 26.07 -3.82
CA PRO A 327 8.91 27.24 -3.17
C PRO A 327 8.34 28.54 -3.76
N THR A 328 8.03 29.48 -2.88
CA THR A 328 7.75 30.87 -3.24
C THR A 328 9.03 31.58 -3.69
N SER A 329 8.91 32.80 -4.24
CA SER A 329 10.06 33.65 -4.59
C SER A 329 10.94 34.04 -3.39
N GLY A 330 10.48 33.81 -2.15
CA GLY A 330 11.25 33.97 -0.91
C GLY A 330 11.82 32.66 -0.34
N ASP A 331 11.87 31.59 -1.15
CA ASP A 331 12.33 30.24 -0.78
C ASP A 331 11.58 29.61 0.40
N GLN A 332 10.36 30.07 0.66
CA GLN A 332 9.44 29.46 1.64
C GLN A 332 8.44 28.55 0.94
N ARG A 333 8.08 27.42 1.55
CA ARG A 333 6.96 26.58 1.14
C ARG A 333 5.76 26.87 2.04
N LEU A 334 4.62 27.20 1.45
CA LEU A 334 3.45 27.68 2.20
C LEU A 334 2.26 26.72 2.08
N MET A 335 1.49 26.63 3.16
CA MET A 335 0.19 25.98 3.20
C MET A 335 -0.88 27.03 3.52
N HIS A 336 -2.03 26.94 2.86
CA HIS A 336 -3.11 27.91 2.99
C HIS A 336 -4.17 27.40 3.97
N LEU A 337 -4.57 28.25 4.91
CA LEU A 337 -5.60 27.94 5.92
C LEU A 337 -6.86 28.77 5.65
N PRO A 338 -8.03 28.14 5.40
CA PRO A 338 -9.26 28.86 5.14
C PRO A 338 -9.82 29.47 6.44
N ILE A 339 -9.87 30.79 6.50
CA ILE A 339 -10.42 31.54 7.64
C ILE A 339 -11.94 31.41 7.67
N ARG A 340 -12.51 31.14 8.85
CA ARG A 340 -13.97 31.17 9.08
C ARG A 340 -14.35 32.50 9.73
N ILE A 341 -15.03 33.36 8.99
CA ILE A 341 -15.58 34.64 9.48
C ILE A 341 -17.00 34.40 9.98
N SER A 342 -17.34 34.93 11.16
CA SER A 342 -18.68 34.86 11.76
C SER A 342 -19.29 36.25 11.87
N GLY A 343 -20.57 36.39 11.53
CA GLY A 343 -21.32 37.64 11.63
C GLY A 343 -21.18 38.56 10.42
N THR A 344 -20.02 39.20 10.25
CA THR A 344 -19.82 40.28 9.27
C THR A 344 -18.58 40.05 8.40
N THR A 345 -18.75 40.09 7.08
CA THR A 345 -17.65 40.24 6.13
C THR A 345 -17.09 41.66 6.17
N TRP A 346 -15.77 41.77 6.31
CA TRP A 346 -14.98 43.00 6.28
C TRP A 346 -14.13 43.08 5.01
#